data_AF-A0A9X7T1I2-F1
#
_entry.id   AF-A0A9X7T1I2-F1
#
_cell.length_a   1.000
_cell.length_b   1.000
_cell.length_c   1.000
_cell.angle_alpha   90.00
_cell.angle_beta   90.00
_cell.angle_gamma   90.00
#
_symmetry.space_group_name_H-M   'P 1'
#
loop_
_entity.id
_entity.type
_entity.pdbx_description
1 polymer ?
#
loop_
_entity_poly.entity_id
_entity_poly.type
_entity_poly.pdbx_seq_one_letter_code
_entity_poly.pdbx_strand_id
1 'polypeptide(L)'
;MNMINLTQKDLELIAGLRPVVVEQIEQITASFYEAILHVDSLKEIITSHTTVNRLRQTLSSHLIEMFDGRIDEAFVEKRMRIAMVHQKIGLPSKWYMGSFQNLLSTLLRIVDSLQGTHPDCSGLAQAVTKLLSLEQQLVLEAYEHQTRMEEQRAKAIIEYQALHDDLTGLPNRRKLHVTLQETIEISREDNSRFAVLVLDIDRFKLINDSLGHTYGDRFLQEVSDRIRKSTEGFDVMIARMGGDEFTLICKNVSSDRDFSELSEQVVKEIEIPYRLQSNDYYVSASIGIAIYPDHGTTVEELLKNADTAMYEVKKNGKNGYQFFTNELDNQLLLRFELESDLRKAVKENEFTLFYQPQVQALSNEIIGVEALVRWNHPTKGMLSPGIFIPLAEETGLIYDIGTWTLREACRQMKEWHDAGGPLIPVSVNLSSRQFHQANLVEYIRDILEETGLEAKYLELEITESMMMDPDLSTEILNKLNDFGVKISLDDFGTGYSSLSYLKLLPIHKLKIDRSFITDITRNTSDQAIVATIISMAKHLNMDVIAEGIETQGQLDFLTENACKEIQGYYFSRPLPATEVEETFFVPYRLSQLS
;
A
#
# COMPACT_ATOMS: atom_id res chain seq x y z
N MET A 1 -49.85 24.87 14.34
CA MET A 1 -50.57 25.83 13.47
C MET A 1 -51.97 25.29 13.24
N ASN A 2 -52.90 25.48 14.19
CA ASN A 2 -54.29 25.03 14.04
C ASN A 2 -55.05 26.06 13.20
N MET A 3 -54.96 25.97 11.88
CA MET A 3 -55.78 26.81 10.98
C MET A 3 -57.27 26.40 10.99
N ILE A 4 -57.59 25.26 11.58
CA ILE A 4 -58.96 24.75 11.72
C ILE A 4 -59.45 25.09 13.12
N ASN A 5 -60.37 26.06 13.19
CA ASN A 5 -60.97 26.52 14.44
C ASN A 5 -62.12 25.60 14.88
N LEU A 6 -61.76 24.49 15.54
CA LEU A 6 -62.70 23.60 16.25
C LEU A 6 -63.00 24.18 17.63
N THR A 7 -64.24 24.64 17.81
CA THR A 7 -64.73 25.19 19.07
C THR A 7 -65.27 24.09 19.98
N GLN A 8 -65.44 24.40 21.27
CA GLN A 8 -66.10 23.48 22.21
C GLN A 8 -67.51 23.07 21.74
N LYS A 9 -68.25 24.00 21.13
CA LYS A 9 -69.57 23.72 20.52
C LYS A 9 -69.47 22.71 19.37
N ASP A 10 -68.44 22.82 18.53
CA ASP A 10 -68.21 21.86 17.44
C ASP A 10 -67.95 20.45 18.00
N LEU A 11 -67.15 20.32 19.07
CA LEU A 11 -66.84 19.05 19.72
C LEU A 11 -68.07 18.39 20.36
N GLU A 12 -68.94 19.19 20.98
CA GLU A 12 -70.22 18.71 21.54
C GLU A 12 -71.17 18.20 20.45
N LEU A 13 -71.26 18.93 19.32
CA LEU A 13 -72.05 18.50 18.15
C LEU A 13 -71.50 17.20 17.55
N ILE A 14 -70.18 17.09 17.41
CA ILE A 14 -69.49 15.88 16.96
C ILE A 14 -69.80 14.69 17.89
N ALA A 15 -69.71 14.89 19.20
CA ALA A 15 -70.02 13.86 20.19
C ALA A 15 -71.50 13.40 20.11
N GLY A 16 -72.41 14.33 19.86
CA GLY A 16 -73.83 14.04 19.66
C GLY A 16 -74.13 13.18 18.43
N LEU A 17 -73.28 13.21 17.40
CA LEU A 17 -73.43 12.41 16.18
C LEU A 17 -72.89 10.98 16.33
N ARG A 18 -72.09 10.70 17.36
CA ARG A 18 -71.47 9.39 17.59
C ARG A 18 -72.44 8.20 17.54
N PRO A 19 -73.61 8.21 18.21
CA PRO A 19 -74.52 7.06 18.18
C PRO A 19 -75.00 6.70 16.77
N VAL A 20 -75.26 7.72 15.95
CA VAL A 20 -75.67 7.56 14.55
C VAL A 20 -74.51 7.01 13.71
N VAL A 21 -73.29 7.49 13.96
CA VAL A 21 -72.08 6.97 13.30
C VAL A 21 -71.82 5.51 13.67
N VAL A 22 -72.03 5.12 14.94
CA VAL A 22 -71.89 3.73 15.39
C VAL A 22 -72.92 2.84 14.73
N GLU A 23 -74.17 3.28 14.62
CA GLU A 23 -75.24 2.53 13.94
C GLU A 23 -74.96 2.36 12.44
N GLN A 24 -74.41 3.37 11.79
CA GLN A 24 -74.13 3.37 10.35
C GLN A 24 -72.68 3.02 9.98
N ILE A 25 -71.88 2.52 10.93
CA ILE A 25 -70.41 2.38 10.74
C ILE A 25 -70.05 1.45 9.59
N GLU A 26 -70.84 0.41 9.34
CA GLU A 26 -70.62 -0.51 8.22
C GLU A 26 -70.80 0.18 6.87
N GLN A 27 -71.82 1.03 6.74
CA GLN A 27 -72.07 1.81 5.53
C GLN A 27 -70.99 2.87 5.31
N ILE A 28 -70.57 3.56 6.38
CA ILE A 28 -69.51 4.56 6.33
C ILE A 28 -68.19 3.91 5.92
N THR A 29 -67.81 2.78 6.51
CA THR A 29 -66.54 2.11 6.20
C THR A 29 -66.52 1.41 4.84
N ALA A 30 -67.66 0.90 4.36
CA ALA A 30 -67.78 0.38 3.00
C ALA A 30 -67.42 1.46 1.96
N SER A 31 -67.93 2.69 2.14
CA SER A 31 -67.66 3.81 1.23
C SER A 31 -66.18 4.24 1.17
N PHE A 32 -65.41 3.95 2.22
CA PHE A 32 -63.98 4.30 2.31
C PHE A 32 -63.07 3.26 1.64
N TYR A 33 -63.42 1.96 1.71
CA TYR A 33 -62.59 0.86 1.20
C TYR A 33 -63.05 0.28 -0.15
N GLU A 34 -64.30 0.45 -0.58
CA GLU A 34 -64.71 0.06 -1.95
C GLU A 34 -63.86 0.79 -3.00
N ALA A 35 -63.45 2.03 -2.73
CA ALA A 35 -62.54 2.79 -3.56
C ALA A 35 -61.10 2.25 -3.60
N ILE A 36 -60.66 1.45 -2.60
CA ILE A 36 -59.33 0.81 -2.58
C ILE A 36 -59.21 -0.29 -3.63
N LEU A 37 -60.26 -1.08 -3.82
CA LEU A 37 -60.28 -2.21 -4.74
C LEU A 37 -60.12 -1.79 -6.21
N HIS A 38 -60.33 -0.50 -6.50
CA HIS A 38 -60.17 0.11 -7.82
C HIS A 38 -58.80 0.75 -8.04
N VAL A 39 -57.89 0.73 -7.06
CA VAL A 39 -56.51 1.25 -7.21
C VAL A 39 -55.59 0.12 -7.68
N ASP A 40 -55.10 0.22 -8.91
CA ASP A 40 -54.31 -0.85 -9.53
C ASP A 40 -53.03 -1.21 -8.76
N SER A 41 -52.39 -0.25 -8.09
CA SER A 41 -51.18 -0.49 -7.29
C SER A 41 -51.41 -1.26 -5.98
N LEU A 42 -52.65 -1.39 -5.51
CA LEU A 42 -52.99 -2.07 -4.24
C LEU A 42 -53.53 -3.48 -4.45
N LYS A 43 -53.94 -3.83 -5.67
CA LYS A 43 -54.43 -5.19 -6.02
C LYS A 43 -53.38 -6.28 -5.79
N GLU A 44 -52.10 -5.95 -5.93
CA GLU A 44 -50.97 -6.88 -5.70
C GLU A 44 -50.54 -6.96 -4.22
N ILE A 45 -50.81 -5.92 -3.43
CA ILE A 45 -50.40 -5.82 -2.01
C ILE A 45 -51.50 -6.38 -1.09
N ILE A 46 -52.76 -6.17 -1.46
CA ILE A 46 -53.94 -6.62 -0.71
C ILE A 46 -54.43 -7.94 -1.31
N THR A 47 -53.70 -9.01 -1.04
CA THR A 47 -53.91 -10.33 -1.68
C THR A 47 -54.85 -11.27 -0.92
N SER A 48 -55.38 -10.87 0.26
CA SER A 48 -56.32 -11.70 1.03
C SER A 48 -57.55 -10.93 1.53
N HIS A 49 -58.74 -11.54 1.39
CA HIS A 49 -59.99 -11.05 1.99
C HIS A 49 -59.89 -10.85 3.52
N THR A 50 -59.00 -11.58 4.20
CA THR A 50 -58.73 -11.43 5.64
C THR A 50 -58.03 -10.10 5.99
N THR A 51 -57.19 -9.57 5.09
CA THR A 51 -56.47 -8.31 5.31
C THR A 51 -57.40 -7.11 5.17
N VAL A 52 -58.31 -7.13 4.18
CA VAL A 52 -59.33 -6.09 3.97
C VAL A 52 -60.28 -6.00 5.16
N ASN A 53 -60.74 -7.15 5.68
CA ASN A 53 -61.62 -7.17 6.85
C ASN A 53 -60.94 -6.61 8.11
N ARG A 54 -59.65 -6.91 8.32
CA ARG A 54 -58.87 -6.35 9.44
C ARG A 54 -58.69 -4.84 9.32
N LEU A 55 -58.38 -4.34 8.11
CA LEU A 55 -58.26 -2.91 7.82
C LEU A 55 -59.60 -2.19 8.02
N ARG A 56 -60.71 -2.77 7.55
CA ARG A 56 -62.06 -2.27 7.77
C ARG A 56 -62.39 -2.16 9.25
N GLN A 57 -62.10 -3.20 10.06
CA GLN A 57 -62.32 -3.16 11.51
C GLN A 57 -61.47 -2.07 12.20
N THR A 58 -60.21 -1.91 11.80
CA THR A 58 -59.33 -0.88 12.36
C THR A 58 -59.83 0.53 12.03
N LEU A 59 -60.32 0.74 10.80
CA LEU A 59 -60.95 1.99 10.41
C LEU A 59 -62.27 2.23 11.14
N SER A 60 -63.12 1.20 11.31
CA SER A 60 -64.37 1.34 12.06
C SER A 60 -64.11 1.85 13.48
N SER A 61 -63.14 1.26 14.19
CA SER A 61 -62.74 1.72 15.51
C SER A 61 -62.21 3.16 15.49
N HIS A 62 -61.37 3.48 14.52
CA HIS A 62 -60.80 4.83 14.38
C HIS A 62 -61.85 5.90 14.08
N LEU A 63 -62.77 5.64 13.16
CA LEU A 63 -63.87 6.53 12.82
C LEU A 63 -64.80 6.74 14.00
N ILE A 64 -65.16 5.69 14.75
CA ILE A 64 -66.01 5.83 15.94
C ILE A 64 -65.35 6.75 16.98
N GLU A 65 -64.06 6.57 17.24
CA GLU A 65 -63.30 7.39 18.19
C GLU A 65 -63.18 8.86 17.76
N MET A 66 -63.20 9.16 16.46
CA MET A 66 -63.22 10.56 15.99
C MET A 66 -64.42 11.35 16.52
N PHE A 67 -65.54 10.67 16.73
CA PHE A 67 -66.75 11.26 17.24
C PHE A 67 -66.82 11.22 18.77
N ASP A 68 -65.71 11.03 19.48
CA ASP A 68 -65.67 11.15 20.95
C ASP A 68 -65.76 12.60 21.44
N GLY A 69 -65.63 13.58 20.53
CA GLY A 69 -65.60 15.00 20.88
C GLY A 69 -64.35 15.42 21.63
N ARG A 70 -63.24 14.68 21.46
CA ARG A 70 -61.95 14.93 22.12
C ARG A 70 -60.82 14.96 21.10
N ILE A 71 -59.97 15.99 21.19
CA ILE A 71 -58.76 16.14 20.37
C ILE A 71 -57.61 16.32 21.36
N ASP A 72 -57.05 15.20 21.80
CA ASP A 72 -55.92 15.14 22.73
C ASP A 72 -54.65 14.61 22.04
N GLU A 73 -53.57 14.46 22.79
CA GLU A 73 -52.30 13.94 22.26
C GLU A 73 -52.45 12.52 21.68
N ALA A 74 -53.28 11.68 22.31
CA ALA A 74 -53.59 10.34 21.81
C ALA A 74 -54.33 10.37 20.47
N PHE A 75 -55.24 11.33 20.27
CA PHE A 75 -55.89 11.58 18.99
C PHE A 75 -54.85 11.85 17.89
N VAL A 76 -53.86 12.72 18.16
CA VAL A 76 -52.81 13.10 17.20
C VAL A 76 -51.87 11.93 16.90
N GLU A 77 -51.37 11.24 17.93
CA GLU A 77 -50.42 10.10 17.79
C GLU A 77 -51.00 9.00 16.89
N LYS A 78 -52.30 8.71 17.05
CA LYS A 78 -52.99 7.69 16.24
C LYS A 78 -53.04 8.05 14.76
N ARG A 79 -53.16 9.35 14.41
CA ARG A 79 -53.15 9.82 13.00
C ARG A 79 -51.75 9.76 12.41
N MET A 80 -50.72 10.11 13.18
CA MET A 80 -49.33 9.89 12.74
C MET A 80 -49.07 8.42 12.42
N ARG A 81 -49.56 7.50 13.27
CA ARG A 81 -49.42 6.06 13.05
C ARG A 81 -50.10 5.59 11.75
N ILE A 82 -51.26 6.16 11.40
CA ILE A 82 -51.94 5.88 10.12
C ILE A 82 -51.07 6.29 8.94
N ALA A 83 -50.48 7.49 8.95
CA ALA A 83 -49.58 7.95 7.91
C ALA A 83 -48.39 6.98 7.72
N MET A 84 -47.76 6.58 8.83
CA MET A 84 -46.63 5.63 8.82
C MET A 84 -47.02 4.27 8.22
N VAL A 85 -48.18 3.73 8.58
CA VAL A 85 -48.67 2.45 8.04
C VAL A 85 -48.94 2.56 6.55
N HIS A 86 -49.59 3.65 6.10
CA HIS A 86 -49.89 3.87 4.69
C HIS A 86 -48.62 3.97 3.83
N GLN A 87 -47.62 4.71 4.29
CA GLN A 87 -46.35 4.80 3.56
C GLN A 87 -45.62 3.46 3.53
N LYS A 88 -45.64 2.69 4.62
CA LYS A 88 -45.03 1.35 4.68
C LYS A 88 -45.64 0.37 3.68
N ILE A 89 -46.92 0.53 3.32
CA ILE A 89 -47.60 -0.29 2.31
C ILE A 89 -47.62 0.36 0.92
N GLY A 90 -46.89 1.47 0.72
CA GLY A 90 -46.79 2.16 -0.57
C GLY A 90 -48.05 2.92 -1.00
N LEU A 91 -48.93 3.28 -0.07
CA LEU A 91 -50.18 3.98 -0.36
C LEU A 91 -49.91 5.48 -0.57
N PRO A 92 -50.22 6.05 -1.74
CA PRO A 92 -49.88 7.44 -2.03
C PRO A 92 -50.85 8.41 -1.33
N SER A 93 -50.37 9.57 -0.87
CA SER A 93 -51.17 10.59 -0.18
C SER A 93 -52.41 11.05 -0.98
N LYS A 94 -52.31 11.10 -2.31
CA LYS A 94 -53.45 11.41 -3.22
C LYS A 94 -54.62 10.45 -3.05
N TRP A 95 -54.35 9.17 -2.77
CA TRP A 95 -55.39 8.18 -2.51
C TRP A 95 -56.11 8.49 -1.20
N TYR A 96 -55.33 8.82 -0.17
CA TYR A 96 -55.85 9.19 1.14
C TYR A 96 -56.76 10.43 1.03
N MET A 97 -56.36 11.45 0.25
CA MET A 97 -57.18 12.63 -0.02
C MET A 97 -58.53 12.29 -0.67
N GLY A 98 -58.55 11.44 -1.71
CA GLY A 98 -59.80 11.04 -2.38
C GLY A 98 -60.74 10.28 -1.45
N SER A 99 -60.20 9.44 -0.57
CA SER A 99 -60.97 8.65 0.39
C SER A 99 -61.63 9.51 1.46
N PHE A 100 -60.96 10.58 1.88
CA PHE A 100 -61.51 11.58 2.80
C PHE A 100 -62.64 12.38 2.20
N GLN A 101 -62.59 12.69 0.90
CA GLN A 101 -63.71 13.33 0.21
C GLN A 101 -64.94 12.42 0.17
N ASN A 102 -64.76 11.12 -0.12
CA ASN A 102 -65.84 10.15 -0.10
C ASN A 102 -66.45 9.99 1.31
N LEU A 103 -65.60 9.99 2.34
CA LEU A 103 -66.03 9.94 3.73
C LEU A 103 -66.82 11.19 4.13
N LEU A 104 -66.34 12.38 3.74
CA LEU A 104 -67.04 13.64 3.97
C LEU A 104 -68.41 13.64 3.30
N SER A 105 -68.50 13.27 2.03
CA SER A 105 -69.78 13.18 1.31
C SER A 105 -70.75 12.18 1.94
N THR A 106 -70.24 11.09 2.50
CA THR A 106 -71.07 10.10 3.20
C THR A 106 -71.57 10.64 4.53
N LEU A 107 -70.71 11.25 5.34
CA LEU A 107 -71.10 11.83 6.62
C LEU A 107 -72.04 13.03 6.45
N LEU A 108 -71.86 13.88 5.44
CA LEU A 108 -72.77 14.98 5.15
C LEU A 108 -74.17 14.49 4.76
N ARG A 109 -74.27 13.38 4.00
CA ARG A 109 -75.56 12.73 3.72
C ARG A 109 -76.24 12.22 4.99
N ILE A 110 -75.47 11.72 5.96
CA ILE A 110 -75.99 11.32 7.27
C ILE A 110 -76.52 12.55 8.02
N VAL A 111 -75.75 13.65 8.04
CA VAL A 111 -76.20 14.91 8.66
C VAL A 111 -77.49 15.44 8.00
N ASP A 112 -77.58 15.38 6.67
CA ASP A 112 -78.79 15.77 5.94
C ASP A 112 -80.00 14.89 6.27
N SER A 113 -79.79 13.59 6.50
CA SER A 113 -80.87 12.67 6.91
C SER A 113 -81.46 12.99 8.29
N LEU A 114 -80.73 13.74 9.12
CA LEU A 114 -81.16 14.19 10.45
C LEU A 114 -81.97 15.50 10.41
N GLN A 115 -82.19 16.09 9.23
CA GLN A 115 -83.00 17.28 9.06
C GLN A 115 -84.42 17.04 9.61
N GLY A 116 -84.87 17.95 10.49
CA GLY A 116 -86.16 17.85 11.18
C GLY A 116 -86.12 17.09 12.51
N THR A 117 -85.07 16.32 12.80
CA THR A 117 -84.86 15.63 14.09
C THR A 117 -83.75 16.22 14.95
N HIS A 118 -82.70 16.79 14.34
CA HIS A 118 -81.60 17.43 15.05
C HIS A 118 -81.72 18.97 15.00
N PRO A 119 -81.58 19.67 16.14
CA PRO A 119 -81.87 21.11 16.24
C PRO A 119 -80.87 22.02 15.51
N ASP A 120 -79.63 21.58 15.28
CA ASP A 120 -78.56 22.36 14.61
C ASP A 120 -77.84 21.53 13.53
N CYS A 121 -78.53 21.16 12.46
CA CYS A 121 -77.94 20.38 11.35
C CYS A 121 -76.85 21.17 10.60
N SER A 122 -77.01 22.49 10.46
CA SER A 122 -76.01 23.34 9.80
C SER A 122 -74.71 23.43 10.61
N GLY A 123 -74.79 23.61 11.93
CA GLY A 123 -73.63 23.59 12.81
C GLY A 123 -72.96 22.23 12.82
N LEU A 124 -73.74 21.15 12.80
CA LEU A 124 -73.22 19.78 12.76
C LEU A 124 -72.45 19.49 11.46
N ALA A 125 -72.98 19.90 10.30
CA ALA A 125 -72.29 19.77 9.02
C ALA A 125 -70.95 20.53 9.01
N GLN A 126 -70.92 21.74 9.58
CA GLN A 126 -69.68 22.51 9.74
C GLN A 126 -68.69 21.83 10.68
N ALA A 127 -69.15 21.31 11.82
CA ALA A 127 -68.30 20.61 12.79
C ALA A 127 -67.67 19.35 12.19
N VAL A 128 -68.44 18.52 11.47
CA VAL A 128 -67.95 17.34 10.75
C VAL A 128 -66.92 17.71 9.68
N THR A 129 -67.19 18.76 8.91
CA THR A 129 -66.26 19.24 7.87
C THR A 129 -64.93 19.69 8.48
N LYS A 130 -64.97 20.43 9.60
CA LYS A 130 -63.78 20.85 10.33
C LYS A 130 -63.00 19.66 10.89
N LEU A 131 -63.67 18.69 11.50
CA LEU A 131 -63.05 17.48 12.06
C LEU A 131 -62.28 16.68 11.00
N LEU A 132 -62.93 16.40 9.87
CA LEU A 132 -62.28 15.68 8.77
C LEU A 132 -61.15 16.46 8.13
N SER A 133 -61.31 17.78 8.01
CA SER A 133 -60.23 18.65 7.52
C SER A 133 -59.01 18.59 8.45
N LEU A 134 -59.23 18.55 9.77
CA LEU A 134 -58.14 18.46 10.76
C LEU A 134 -57.43 17.11 10.66
N GLU A 135 -58.19 16.03 10.56
CA GLU A 135 -57.60 14.70 10.40
C GLU A 135 -56.78 14.61 9.11
N GLN A 136 -57.33 15.11 8.00
CA GLN A 136 -56.63 15.15 6.72
C GLN A 136 -55.33 15.95 6.83
N GLN A 137 -55.35 17.12 7.50
CA GLN A 137 -54.17 17.93 7.74
C GLN A 137 -53.11 17.16 8.55
N LEU A 138 -53.47 16.56 9.68
CA LEU A 138 -52.54 15.85 10.56
C LEU A 138 -51.84 14.68 9.85
N VAL A 139 -52.58 13.92 9.04
CA VAL A 139 -52.00 12.80 8.30
C VAL A 139 -51.11 13.28 7.16
N LEU A 140 -51.50 14.34 6.43
CA LEU A 140 -50.65 14.93 5.38
C LEU A 140 -49.35 15.50 5.95
N GLU A 141 -49.40 16.21 7.08
CA GLU A 141 -48.20 16.70 7.78
C GLU A 141 -47.27 15.53 8.16
N ALA A 142 -47.83 14.40 8.60
CA ALA A 142 -47.05 13.21 8.91
C ALA A 142 -46.41 12.56 7.65
N TYR A 143 -47.10 12.52 6.51
CA TYR A 143 -46.51 12.09 5.22
C TYR A 143 -45.34 12.99 4.80
N GLU A 144 -45.51 14.32 4.88
CA GLU A 144 -44.46 15.27 4.52
C GLU A 144 -43.23 15.14 5.43
N HIS A 145 -43.46 15.06 6.74
CA HIS A 145 -42.38 14.91 7.72
C HIS A 145 -41.57 13.64 7.45
N GLN A 146 -42.24 12.50 7.26
CA GLN A 146 -41.58 11.23 7.00
C GLN A 146 -40.80 11.24 5.67
N THR A 147 -41.38 11.81 4.61
CA THR A 147 -40.69 11.97 3.31
C THR A 147 -39.42 12.80 3.46
N ARG A 148 -39.47 13.93 4.17
CA ARG A 148 -38.28 14.76 4.45
C ARG A 148 -37.22 13.98 5.24
N MET A 149 -37.62 13.18 6.23
CA MET A 149 -36.69 12.35 6.99
C MET A 149 -36.03 11.27 6.12
N GLU A 150 -36.76 10.66 5.18
CA GLU A 150 -36.21 9.70 4.22
C GLU A 150 -35.24 10.36 3.24
N GLU A 151 -35.59 11.53 2.71
CA GLU A 151 -34.69 12.32 1.86
C GLU A 151 -33.42 12.76 2.60
N GLN A 152 -33.53 13.18 3.86
CA GLN A 152 -32.38 13.54 4.69
C GLN A 152 -31.48 12.34 4.97
N ARG A 153 -32.06 11.17 5.28
CA ARG A 153 -31.29 9.93 5.46
C ARG A 153 -30.59 9.52 4.18
N ALA A 154 -31.28 9.57 3.04
CA ALA A 154 -30.70 9.25 1.74
C ALA A 154 -29.54 10.20 1.39
N LYS A 155 -29.71 11.50 1.63
CA LYS A 155 -28.63 12.49 1.46
C LYS A 155 -27.44 12.21 2.37
N ALA A 156 -27.67 11.92 3.65
CA ALA A 156 -26.60 11.59 4.59
C ALA A 156 -25.83 10.33 4.17
N ILE A 157 -26.51 9.30 3.67
CA ILE A 157 -25.86 8.09 3.13
C ILE A 157 -25.00 8.43 1.91
N ILE A 158 -25.54 9.21 0.96
CA ILE A 158 -24.81 9.64 -0.24
C ILE A 158 -23.57 10.45 0.14
N GLU A 159 -23.70 11.39 1.07
CA GLU A 159 -22.58 12.19 1.57
C GLU A 159 -21.53 11.33 2.27
N TYR A 160 -21.96 10.35 3.09
CA TYR A 160 -21.07 9.42 3.74
C TYR A 160 -20.27 8.60 2.73
N GLN A 161 -20.95 7.98 1.75
CA GLN A 161 -20.34 7.18 0.69
C GLN A 161 -19.40 8.02 -0.20
N ALA A 162 -19.70 9.29 -0.44
CA ALA A 162 -18.82 10.18 -1.20
C ALA A 162 -17.51 10.50 -0.48
N LEU A 163 -17.45 10.34 0.85
CA LEU A 163 -16.35 10.76 1.71
C LEU A 163 -15.64 9.61 2.44
N HIS A 164 -16.14 8.38 2.33
CA HIS A 164 -15.57 7.20 2.96
C HIS A 164 -15.28 6.11 1.93
N ASP A 165 -14.35 5.23 2.27
CA ASP A 165 -13.98 4.03 1.55
C ASP A 165 -14.95 2.91 1.91
N ASP A 166 -15.59 2.30 0.92
CA ASP A 166 -16.65 1.29 1.13
C ASP A 166 -16.14 0.00 1.79
N LEU A 167 -14.85 -0.32 1.66
CA LEU A 167 -14.29 -1.56 2.19
C LEU A 167 -13.98 -1.44 3.70
N THR A 168 -13.30 -0.35 4.08
CA THR A 168 -12.75 -0.14 5.43
C THR A 168 -13.61 0.79 6.28
N GLY A 169 -14.52 1.54 5.66
CA GLY A 169 -15.30 2.60 6.32
C GLY A 169 -14.45 3.80 6.77
N LEU A 170 -13.16 3.84 6.44
CA LEU A 170 -12.29 4.98 6.69
C LEU A 170 -12.62 6.14 5.74
N PRO A 171 -12.32 7.39 6.12
CA PRO A 171 -12.24 8.50 5.19
C PRO A 171 -11.49 8.13 3.89
N ASN A 172 -12.03 8.54 2.75
CA ASN A 172 -11.37 8.36 1.46
C ASN A 172 -10.46 9.56 1.13
N ARG A 173 -9.77 9.47 -0.02
CA ARG A 173 -8.90 10.54 -0.53
C ARG A 173 -9.56 11.93 -0.54
N ARG A 174 -10.85 12.02 -0.88
CA ARG A 174 -11.57 13.30 -0.94
C ARG A 174 -11.75 13.88 0.46
N LYS A 175 -12.14 13.07 1.44
CA LYS A 175 -12.29 13.52 2.82
C LYS A 175 -10.95 13.88 3.45
N LEU A 176 -9.89 13.11 3.19
CA LEU A 176 -8.52 13.44 3.59
C LEU A 176 -8.12 14.83 3.09
N HIS A 177 -8.30 15.10 1.79
CA HIS A 177 -7.91 16.38 1.20
C HIS A 177 -8.63 17.57 1.83
N VAL A 178 -9.94 17.44 2.08
CA VAL A 178 -10.73 18.48 2.75
C VAL A 178 -10.21 18.70 4.18
N THR A 179 -10.03 17.63 4.96
CA THR A 179 -9.59 17.77 6.34
C THR A 179 -8.14 18.24 6.46
N LEU A 180 -7.27 17.87 5.53
CA LEU A 180 -5.88 18.37 5.49
C LEU A 180 -5.85 19.87 5.16
N GLN A 181 -6.67 20.31 4.20
CA GLN A 181 -6.83 21.73 3.88
C GLN A 181 -7.32 22.54 5.09
N GLU A 182 -8.38 22.07 5.77
CA GLU A 182 -8.90 22.68 6.99
C GLU A 182 -7.83 22.72 8.11
N THR A 183 -7.03 21.66 8.24
CA THR A 183 -5.96 21.58 9.25
C THR A 183 -4.85 22.59 8.96
N ILE A 184 -4.46 22.77 7.70
CA ILE A 184 -3.47 23.79 7.29
C ILE A 184 -3.97 25.20 7.65
N GLU A 185 -5.24 25.49 7.38
CA GLU A 185 -5.85 26.78 7.68
C GLU A 185 -5.84 27.07 9.19
N ILE A 186 -6.30 26.12 10.01
CA ILE A 186 -6.27 26.23 11.48
C ILE A 186 -4.83 26.37 12.00
N SER A 187 -3.92 25.51 11.55
CA SER A 187 -2.53 25.53 12.01
C SER A 187 -1.77 26.79 11.58
N ARG A 188 -2.15 27.41 10.46
CA ARG A 188 -1.61 28.72 10.06
C ARG A 188 -2.06 29.84 10.99
N GLU A 189 -3.31 29.81 11.47
CA GLU A 189 -3.83 30.80 12.41
C GLU A 189 -3.24 30.61 13.82
N ASP A 190 -3.15 29.37 14.29
CA ASP A 190 -2.69 29.02 15.63
C ASP A 190 -1.16 28.88 15.75
N ASN A 191 -0.44 29.01 14.62
CA ASN A 191 0.99 28.73 14.50
C ASN A 191 1.38 27.37 15.09
N SER A 192 0.53 26.36 14.85
CA SER A 192 0.68 24.99 15.33
C SER A 192 1.28 24.09 14.25
N ARG A 193 1.86 22.96 14.68
CA ARG A 193 2.42 21.95 13.78
C ARG A 193 1.56 20.69 13.78
N PHE A 194 1.59 19.97 12.67
CA PHE A 194 0.98 18.64 12.54
C PHE A 194 1.82 17.83 11.54
N ALA A 195 1.64 16.51 11.53
CA ALA A 195 2.30 15.64 10.55
C ALA A 195 1.30 14.92 9.65
N VAL A 196 1.72 14.70 8.41
CA VAL A 196 1.10 13.81 7.45
C VAL A 196 1.98 12.58 7.31
N LEU A 197 1.42 11.41 7.57
CA LEU A 197 2.11 10.13 7.46
C LEU A 197 1.48 9.36 6.30
N VAL A 198 2.24 9.07 5.25
CA VAL A 198 1.82 8.20 4.14
C VAL A 198 2.36 6.81 4.42
N LEU A 199 1.48 5.81 4.38
CA LEU A 199 1.76 4.43 4.77
C LEU A 199 1.37 3.49 3.63
N ASP A 200 2.22 2.50 3.36
CA ASP A 200 1.96 1.42 2.42
C ASP A 200 2.26 0.06 3.05
N ILE A 201 1.41 -0.93 2.76
CA ILE A 201 1.55 -2.30 3.27
C ILE A 201 2.45 -3.12 2.34
N ASP A 202 3.62 -3.48 2.85
CA ASP A 202 4.63 -4.16 2.07
C ASP A 202 4.16 -5.54 1.61
N ARG A 203 4.37 -5.81 0.32
CA ARG A 203 4.06 -7.11 -0.31
C ARG A 203 2.57 -7.48 -0.25
N PHE A 204 1.65 -6.53 -0.08
CA PHE A 204 0.20 -6.81 -0.14
C PHE A 204 -0.22 -7.51 -1.44
N LYS A 205 0.41 -7.17 -2.58
CA LYS A 205 0.18 -7.86 -3.85
C LYS A 205 0.39 -9.38 -3.76
N LEU A 206 1.37 -9.85 -2.97
CA LEU A 206 1.61 -11.28 -2.77
C LEU A 206 0.44 -11.96 -2.04
N ILE A 207 -0.22 -11.26 -1.11
CA ILE A 207 -1.43 -11.76 -0.44
C ILE A 207 -2.56 -11.92 -1.46
N ASN A 208 -2.78 -10.92 -2.32
CA ASN A 208 -3.79 -10.99 -3.37
C ASN A 208 -3.51 -12.10 -4.38
N ASP A 209 -2.25 -12.22 -4.84
CA ASP A 209 -1.86 -13.21 -5.84
C ASP A 209 -1.94 -14.65 -5.28
N SER A 210 -1.71 -14.82 -3.96
CA SER A 210 -1.72 -16.13 -3.30
C SER A 210 -3.10 -16.58 -2.82
N LEU A 211 -3.91 -15.65 -2.29
CA LEU A 211 -5.19 -15.96 -1.62
C LEU A 211 -6.42 -15.43 -2.36
N GLY A 212 -6.23 -14.57 -3.36
CA GLY A 212 -7.29 -13.89 -4.09
C GLY A 212 -7.83 -12.65 -3.39
N HIS A 213 -8.47 -11.78 -4.18
CA HIS A 213 -8.92 -10.46 -3.75
C HIS A 213 -9.87 -10.47 -2.54
N THR A 214 -10.75 -11.47 -2.39
CA THR A 214 -11.67 -11.53 -1.25
C THR A 214 -10.94 -11.66 0.10
N TYR A 215 -9.80 -12.34 0.13
CA TYR A 215 -8.97 -12.41 1.33
C TYR A 215 -8.10 -11.17 1.50
N GLY A 216 -7.62 -10.59 0.40
CA GLY A 216 -6.98 -9.27 0.44
C GLY A 216 -7.87 -8.18 1.02
N ASP A 217 -9.15 -8.17 0.66
CA ASP A 217 -10.14 -7.23 1.18
C ASP A 217 -10.32 -7.37 2.71
N ARG A 218 -10.45 -8.62 3.21
CA ARG A 218 -10.52 -8.88 4.65
C ARG A 218 -9.24 -8.51 5.39
N PHE A 219 -8.10 -8.78 4.77
CA PHE A 219 -6.80 -8.38 5.31
C PHE A 219 -6.72 -6.86 5.45
N LEU A 220 -7.15 -6.09 4.44
CA LEU A 220 -7.17 -4.63 4.52
C LEU A 220 -8.13 -4.08 5.58
N GLN A 221 -9.25 -4.77 5.83
CA GLN A 221 -10.12 -4.45 6.95
C GLN A 221 -9.40 -4.64 8.29
N GLU A 222 -8.72 -5.77 8.48
CA GLU A 222 -7.94 -6.04 9.70
C GLU A 222 -6.78 -5.06 9.88
N VAL A 223 -6.06 -4.72 8.80
CA VAL A 223 -5.04 -3.66 8.79
C VAL A 223 -5.64 -2.34 9.25
N SER A 224 -6.81 -1.96 8.72
CA SER A 224 -7.47 -0.70 9.09
C SER A 224 -7.85 -0.64 10.57
N ASP A 225 -8.28 -1.76 11.15
CA ASP A 225 -8.60 -1.88 12.57
C ASP A 225 -7.34 -1.79 13.44
N ARG A 226 -6.24 -2.41 13.01
CA ARG A 226 -4.95 -2.34 13.71
C ARG A 226 -4.36 -0.93 13.69
N ILE A 227 -4.42 -0.24 12.55
CA ILE A 227 -4.00 1.17 12.47
C ILE A 227 -4.85 2.00 13.44
N ARG A 228 -6.17 1.83 13.44
CA ARG A 228 -7.06 2.54 14.38
C ARG A 228 -6.68 2.31 15.84
N LYS A 229 -6.47 1.06 16.23
CA LYS A 229 -6.07 0.68 17.59
C LYS A 229 -4.68 1.25 17.95
N SER A 230 -3.74 1.25 17.02
CA SER A 230 -2.40 1.80 17.22
C SER A 230 -2.39 3.34 17.39
N THR A 231 -3.44 4.02 16.92
CA THR A 231 -3.59 5.48 17.07
C THR A 231 -4.37 5.90 18.32
N GLU A 232 -4.84 4.95 19.15
CA GLU A 232 -5.56 5.27 20.38
C GLU A 232 -4.67 6.10 21.33
N GLY A 233 -5.16 7.27 21.74
CA GLY A 233 -4.42 8.22 22.58
C GLY A 233 -3.76 9.36 21.82
N PHE A 234 -3.77 9.33 20.47
CA PHE A 234 -3.31 10.41 19.62
C PHE A 234 -4.50 11.11 18.92
N ASP A 235 -4.38 12.40 18.62
CA ASP A 235 -5.36 13.12 17.81
C ASP A 235 -5.06 12.88 16.32
N VAL A 236 -5.60 11.77 15.79
CA VAL A 236 -5.30 11.28 14.45
C VAL A 236 -6.55 11.07 13.62
N MET A 237 -6.52 11.57 12.39
CA MET A 237 -7.43 11.13 11.33
C MET A 237 -6.72 10.10 10.46
N ILE A 238 -7.37 8.96 10.20
CA ILE A 238 -6.87 7.92 9.30
C ILE A 238 -7.72 7.94 8.03
N ALA A 239 -7.10 7.86 6.86
CA ALA A 239 -7.76 7.71 5.58
C ALA A 239 -7.15 6.57 4.78
N ARG A 240 -7.95 5.96 3.88
CA ARG A 240 -7.46 5.02 2.87
C ARG A 240 -7.45 5.71 1.51
N MET A 241 -6.29 5.69 0.84
CA MET A 241 -6.09 6.36 -0.45
C MET A 241 -6.49 5.50 -1.64
N GLY A 242 -6.40 4.17 -1.46
CA GLY A 242 -6.71 3.15 -2.44
C GLY A 242 -5.70 2.01 -2.35
N GLY A 243 -6.06 0.81 -2.81
CA GLY A 243 -5.16 -0.34 -2.72
C GLY A 243 -4.74 -0.63 -1.27
N ASP A 244 -3.43 -0.66 -1.04
CA ASP A 244 -2.69 -0.85 0.20
C ASP A 244 -2.20 0.45 0.86
N GLU A 245 -2.60 1.61 0.33
CA GLU A 245 -2.13 2.92 0.82
C GLU A 245 -3.09 3.54 1.85
N PHE A 246 -2.52 3.96 2.96
CA PHE A 246 -3.19 4.70 4.04
C PHE A 246 -2.49 6.04 4.28
N THR A 247 -3.23 7.01 4.79
CA THR A 247 -2.66 8.30 5.19
C THR A 247 -3.22 8.73 6.53
N LEU A 248 -2.33 9.14 7.44
CA LEU A 248 -2.68 9.63 8.76
C LEU A 248 -2.37 11.13 8.85
N ILE A 249 -3.28 11.90 9.45
CA ILE A 249 -3.04 13.29 9.85
C ILE A 249 -2.97 13.30 11.37
N CYS A 250 -1.77 13.52 11.93
CA CYS A 250 -1.53 13.58 13.37
C CYS A 250 -1.42 15.03 13.82
N LYS A 251 -2.36 15.47 14.67
CA LYS A 251 -2.50 16.84 15.16
C LYS A 251 -2.11 16.95 16.64
N ASN A 252 -1.97 18.19 17.12
CA ASN A 252 -1.89 18.50 18.55
C ASN A 252 -0.76 17.79 19.31
N VAL A 253 0.40 17.66 18.68
CA VAL A 253 1.57 16.98 19.27
C VAL A 253 2.68 17.96 19.63
N SER A 254 3.34 17.66 20.74
CA SER A 254 4.23 18.58 21.45
C SER A 254 5.66 18.51 20.91
N SER A 255 6.04 17.41 20.25
CA SER A 255 7.38 17.21 19.71
C SER A 255 7.43 16.22 18.54
N ASP A 256 8.52 16.23 17.78
CA ASP A 256 8.75 15.26 16.68
C ASP A 256 8.84 13.81 17.17
N ARG A 257 9.14 13.64 18.46
CA ARG A 257 9.16 12.34 19.13
C ARG A 257 7.77 11.69 19.13
N ASP A 258 6.70 12.49 19.23
CA ASP A 258 5.34 11.96 19.25
C ASP A 258 4.98 11.34 17.88
N PHE A 259 5.46 11.94 16.77
CA PHE A 259 5.31 11.37 15.43
C PHE A 259 6.10 10.07 15.25
N SER A 260 7.29 10.01 15.84
CA SER A 260 8.15 8.83 15.82
C SER A 260 7.52 7.68 16.61
N GLU A 261 7.02 7.96 17.81
CA GLU A 261 6.35 6.99 18.68
C GLU A 261 5.09 6.44 18.03
N LEU A 262 4.25 7.30 17.43
CA LEU A 262 3.08 6.86 16.66
C LEU A 262 3.48 5.96 15.48
N SER A 263 4.50 6.34 14.71
CA SER A 263 4.94 5.57 13.54
C SER A 263 5.48 4.20 13.95
N GLU A 264 6.29 4.14 15.01
CA GLU A 264 6.83 2.89 15.55
C GLU A 264 5.69 1.99 16.09
N GLN A 265 4.68 2.56 16.73
CA GLN A 265 3.52 1.82 17.23
C GLN A 265 2.68 1.24 16.09
N VAL A 266 2.46 2.01 15.02
CA VAL A 266 1.75 1.54 13.81
C VAL A 266 2.51 0.40 13.14
N VAL A 267 3.82 0.55 12.93
CA VAL A 267 4.67 -0.50 12.31
C VAL A 267 4.59 -1.79 13.13
N LYS A 268 4.80 -1.71 14.46
CA LYS A 268 4.76 -2.89 15.35
C LYS A 268 3.40 -3.60 15.37
N GLU A 269 2.29 -2.86 15.35
CA GLU A 269 0.96 -3.48 15.33
C GLU A 269 0.69 -4.18 13.98
N ILE A 270 1.23 -3.64 12.87
CA ILE A 270 1.14 -4.26 11.55
C ILE A 270 2.00 -5.51 11.46
N GLU A 271 3.17 -5.58 12.11
CA GLU A 271 4.04 -6.76 12.10
C GLU A 271 3.45 -8.01 12.78
N ILE A 272 2.44 -7.83 13.65
CA ILE A 272 1.74 -8.95 14.28
C ILE A 272 1.15 -9.85 13.17
N PRO A 273 1.26 -11.19 13.25
CA PRO A 273 0.77 -12.06 12.18
C PRO A 273 -0.74 -11.90 11.93
N TYR A 274 -1.14 -11.97 10.66
CA TYR A 274 -2.53 -12.00 10.24
C TYR A 274 -2.95 -13.44 10.01
N ARG A 275 -3.98 -13.89 10.75
CA ARG A 275 -4.48 -15.25 10.64
C ARG A 275 -5.51 -15.34 9.52
N LEU A 276 -5.04 -15.68 8.33
CA LEU A 276 -5.89 -15.88 7.15
C LEU A 276 -6.02 -17.38 6.88
N GLN A 277 -7.26 -17.89 6.94
CA GLN A 277 -7.57 -19.32 6.89
C GLN A 277 -6.91 -20.12 8.05
N SER A 278 -5.91 -20.93 7.73
CA SER A 278 -5.20 -21.83 8.66
C SER A 278 -3.75 -21.45 8.87
N ASN A 279 -3.27 -20.39 8.19
CA ASN A 279 -1.88 -19.97 8.19
C ASN A 279 -1.74 -18.56 8.75
N ASP A 280 -0.55 -18.28 9.27
CA ASP A 280 -0.16 -16.96 9.75
C ASP A 280 0.66 -16.26 8.65
N TYR A 281 0.25 -15.04 8.30
CA TYR A 281 0.93 -14.20 7.31
C TYR A 281 1.61 -13.03 8.00
N TYR A 282 2.87 -12.81 7.66
CA TYR A 282 3.67 -11.71 8.16
C TYR A 282 3.82 -10.67 7.06
N VAL A 283 3.48 -9.43 7.40
CA VAL A 283 3.65 -8.27 6.53
C VAL A 283 4.35 -7.17 7.34
N SER A 284 4.91 -6.20 6.63
CA SER A 284 5.46 -4.99 7.21
C SER A 284 4.76 -3.76 6.62
N ALA A 285 5.04 -2.58 7.18
CA ALA A 285 4.62 -1.32 6.61
C ALA A 285 5.81 -0.39 6.40
N SER A 286 5.75 0.38 5.33
CA SER A 286 6.68 1.48 5.07
C SER A 286 5.94 2.81 5.25
N ILE A 287 6.47 3.71 6.10
CA ILE A 287 5.82 4.98 6.46
C ILE A 287 6.73 6.17 6.13
N GLY A 288 6.21 7.17 5.43
CA GLY A 288 6.88 8.44 5.20
C GLY A 288 6.18 9.59 5.90
N ILE A 289 6.95 10.49 6.51
CA ILE A 289 6.43 11.54 7.40
C ILE A 289 6.81 12.94 6.88
N ALA A 290 5.81 13.78 6.63
CA ALA A 290 5.99 15.21 6.36
C ALA A 290 5.38 16.06 7.48
N ILE A 291 6.11 17.08 7.96
CA ILE A 291 5.69 17.94 9.06
C ILE A 291 5.31 19.31 8.49
N TYR A 292 4.14 19.82 8.82
CA TYR A 292 3.78 21.20 8.53
C TYR A 292 4.30 22.14 9.63
N PRO A 293 4.83 23.33 9.28
CA PRO A 293 5.04 23.86 7.93
C PRO A 293 6.40 23.50 7.31
N ASP A 294 7.26 22.79 8.05
CA ASP A 294 8.68 22.59 7.71
C ASP A 294 8.90 21.86 6.38
N HIS A 295 8.02 20.91 6.06
CA HIS A 295 8.09 20.03 4.88
C HIS A 295 7.00 20.35 3.84
N GLY A 296 6.34 21.50 3.93
CA GLY A 296 5.33 21.91 2.96
C GLY A 296 4.24 22.79 3.56
N THR A 297 3.64 23.65 2.73
CA THR A 297 2.58 24.59 3.15
C THR A 297 1.25 24.39 2.43
N THR A 298 1.22 23.46 1.48
CA THR A 298 0.05 23.05 0.71
C THR A 298 -0.24 21.56 0.91
N VAL A 299 -1.47 21.14 0.59
CA VAL A 299 -1.88 19.73 0.65
C VAL A 299 -0.98 18.87 -0.24
N GLU A 300 -0.73 19.34 -1.46
CA GLU A 300 0.06 18.64 -2.47
C GLU A 300 1.53 18.49 -2.05
N GLU A 301 2.15 19.54 -1.51
CA GLU A 301 3.53 19.48 -1.03
C GLU A 301 3.69 18.48 0.12
N LEU A 302 2.80 18.53 1.12
CA LEU A 302 2.89 17.64 2.29
C LEU A 302 2.70 16.17 1.88
N LEU A 303 1.71 15.88 1.02
CA LEU A 303 1.49 14.51 0.54
C LEU A 303 2.66 14.03 -0.33
N LYS A 304 3.17 14.86 -1.25
CA LYS A 304 4.32 14.52 -2.09
C LYS A 304 5.55 14.22 -1.23
N ASN A 305 5.84 15.07 -0.26
CA ASN A 305 7.05 14.94 0.55
C ASN A 305 6.96 13.75 1.52
N ALA A 306 5.77 13.46 2.07
CA ALA A 306 5.55 12.24 2.84
C ALA A 306 5.70 10.98 1.96
N ASP A 307 5.17 10.97 0.74
CA ASP A 307 5.32 9.87 -0.22
C ASP A 307 6.79 9.62 -0.61
N THR A 308 7.55 10.70 -0.87
CA THR A 308 9.01 10.64 -1.09
C THR A 308 9.74 9.95 0.06
N ALA A 309 9.41 10.30 1.31
CA ALA A 309 10.02 9.68 2.48
C ALA A 309 9.65 8.19 2.62
N MET A 310 8.40 7.83 2.33
CA MET A 310 7.91 6.45 2.36
C MET A 310 8.64 5.59 1.32
N TYR A 311 8.84 6.13 0.13
CA TYR A 311 9.58 5.44 -0.92
C TYR A 311 11.01 5.09 -0.49
N GLU A 312 11.69 5.98 0.22
CA GLU A 312 13.04 5.73 0.73
C GLU A 312 13.06 4.64 1.82
N VAL A 313 12.00 4.51 2.64
CA VAL A 313 11.83 3.34 3.52
C VAL A 313 11.74 2.06 2.71
N LYS A 314 10.90 2.05 1.66
CA LYS A 314 10.72 0.87 0.80
C LYS A 314 12.03 0.41 0.15
N LYS A 315 12.89 1.37 -0.21
CA LYS A 315 14.20 1.11 -0.79
C LYS A 315 15.19 0.55 0.25
N ASN A 316 15.22 1.09 1.46
CA ASN A 316 16.18 0.73 2.51
C ASN A 316 15.82 -0.57 3.26
N GLY A 317 15.14 -1.50 2.59
CA GLY A 317 14.78 -2.80 3.16
C GLY A 317 13.33 -2.92 3.62
N LYS A 318 12.51 -1.87 3.46
CA LYS A 318 11.11 -1.79 3.93
C LYS A 318 11.02 -1.82 5.46
N ASN A 319 9.79 -1.89 5.99
CA ASN A 319 9.53 -2.08 7.42
C ASN A 319 10.10 -0.98 8.34
N GLY A 320 9.41 0.15 8.41
CA GLY A 320 9.83 1.25 9.27
C GLY A 320 9.21 2.57 8.87
N TYR A 321 9.83 3.65 9.33
CA TYR A 321 9.41 4.99 9.00
C TYR A 321 10.59 5.92 8.71
N GLN A 322 10.36 6.97 7.92
CA GLN A 322 11.36 7.99 7.60
C GLN A 322 10.71 9.37 7.57
N PHE A 323 11.38 10.37 8.16
CA PHE A 323 11.00 11.76 7.98
C PHE A 323 11.50 12.29 6.64
N PHE A 324 10.67 13.08 5.98
CA PHE A 324 11.11 13.84 4.82
C PHE A 324 12.25 14.78 5.20
N THR A 325 13.24 14.85 4.32
CA THR A 325 14.27 15.89 4.34
C THR A 325 14.48 16.38 2.91
N ASN A 326 14.94 17.62 2.74
CA ASN A 326 15.21 18.18 1.42
C ASN A 326 16.30 17.40 0.67
N GLU A 327 17.20 16.71 1.39
CA GLU A 327 18.19 15.81 0.80
C GLU A 327 17.53 14.62 0.09
N LEU A 328 16.41 14.08 0.61
CA LEU A 328 15.71 12.95 -0.01
C LEU A 328 15.09 13.33 -1.36
N ASP A 329 14.46 14.51 -1.47
CA ASP A 329 13.87 14.97 -2.75
C ASP A 329 14.97 15.17 -3.83
N ASN A 330 16.12 15.73 -3.43
CA ASN A 330 17.27 15.88 -4.32
C ASN A 330 17.86 14.53 -4.75
N GLN A 331 17.93 13.54 -3.84
CA GLN A 331 18.41 12.20 -4.17
C GLN A 331 17.48 11.48 -5.16
N LEU A 332 16.16 11.62 -5.01
CA LEU A 332 15.20 11.05 -5.96
C LEU A 332 15.31 11.67 -7.36
N LEU A 333 15.40 12.99 -7.45
CA LEU A 333 15.59 13.67 -8.74
C LEU A 333 16.88 13.25 -9.43
N LEU A 334 18.00 13.24 -8.70
CA LEU A 334 19.29 12.77 -9.21
C LEU A 334 19.23 11.31 -9.66
N ARG A 335 18.44 10.47 -8.98
CA ARG A 335 18.26 9.06 -9.34
C ARG A 335 17.47 8.90 -10.63
N PHE A 336 16.39 9.64 -10.84
CA PHE A 336 15.64 9.60 -12.09
C PHE A 336 16.47 10.09 -13.28
N GLU A 337 17.26 11.15 -13.09
CA GLU A 337 18.24 11.59 -14.08
C GLU A 337 19.23 10.48 -14.41
N LEU A 338 19.85 9.88 -13.38
CA LEU A 338 20.79 8.78 -13.54
C LEU A 338 20.17 7.56 -14.23
N GLU A 339 18.90 7.22 -13.96
CA GLU A 339 18.24 6.09 -14.66
C GLU A 339 18.10 6.37 -16.15
N SER A 340 17.58 7.57 -16.49
CA SER A 340 17.43 8.00 -17.87
C SER A 340 18.78 7.95 -18.60
N ASP A 341 19.83 8.45 -17.96
CA ASP A 341 21.16 8.50 -18.55
C ASP A 341 21.81 7.12 -18.63
N LEU A 342 21.58 6.23 -17.66
CA LEU A 342 22.09 4.85 -17.68
C LEU A 342 21.54 4.05 -18.87
N ARG A 343 20.27 4.28 -19.25
CA ARG A 343 19.68 3.67 -20.46
C ARG A 343 20.35 4.13 -21.75
N LYS A 344 20.87 5.37 -21.79
CA LYS A 344 21.62 5.91 -22.93
C LYS A 344 23.05 5.38 -22.93
N ALA A 345 23.68 5.34 -21.76
CA ALA A 345 25.05 4.88 -21.56
C ALA A 345 25.32 3.50 -22.18
N VAL A 346 24.38 2.56 -22.01
CA VAL A 346 24.44 1.21 -22.62
C VAL A 346 24.50 1.26 -24.15
N LYS A 347 23.85 2.24 -24.78
CA LYS A 347 23.79 2.40 -26.25
C LYS A 347 24.92 3.27 -26.80
N GLU A 348 25.43 4.20 -26.01
CA GLU A 348 26.39 5.22 -26.42
C GLU A 348 27.85 4.86 -26.06
N ASN A 349 28.11 3.62 -25.60
CA ASN A 349 29.43 3.12 -25.20
C ASN A 349 30.12 4.00 -24.14
N GLU A 350 29.35 4.44 -23.14
CA GLU A 350 29.88 5.28 -22.05
C GLU A 350 30.54 4.47 -20.92
N PHE A 351 30.54 3.13 -21.02
CA PHE A 351 31.21 2.27 -20.06
C PHE A 351 32.66 2.01 -20.44
N THR A 352 33.50 1.88 -19.42
CA THR A 352 34.90 1.46 -19.57
C THR A 352 35.27 0.51 -18.44
N LEU A 353 36.27 -0.34 -18.66
CA LEU A 353 36.79 -1.22 -17.62
C LEU A 353 38.10 -0.67 -17.06
N PHE A 354 38.15 -0.61 -15.74
CA PHE A 354 39.38 -0.47 -14.99
C PHE A 354 39.76 -1.83 -14.44
N TYR A 355 41.04 -2.09 -14.28
CA TYR A 355 41.57 -3.37 -13.87
C TYR A 355 42.38 -3.19 -12.62
N GLN A 356 42.04 -3.95 -11.57
CA GLN A 356 42.81 -3.95 -10.34
C GLN A 356 43.71 -5.19 -10.27
N PRO A 357 45.04 -5.02 -10.20
CA PRO A 357 45.97 -6.14 -10.05
C PRO A 357 45.74 -6.93 -8.76
N GLN A 358 45.72 -8.25 -8.90
CA GLN A 358 45.84 -9.21 -7.81
C GLN A 358 47.29 -9.69 -7.78
N VAL A 359 47.94 -9.64 -6.62
CA VAL A 359 49.37 -9.93 -6.50
C VAL A 359 49.67 -10.99 -5.46
N GLN A 360 50.80 -11.66 -5.63
CA GLN A 360 51.35 -12.54 -4.62
C GLN A 360 52.21 -11.75 -3.62
N ALA A 361 51.86 -11.82 -2.33
CA ALA A 361 52.39 -10.99 -1.25
C ALA A 361 53.92 -10.98 -1.11
N LEU A 362 54.57 -12.12 -1.39
CA LEU A 362 56.02 -12.28 -1.17
C LEU A 362 56.87 -11.92 -2.39
N SER A 363 56.35 -12.16 -3.61
CA SER A 363 57.08 -11.94 -4.86
C SER A 363 56.70 -10.64 -5.56
N ASN A 364 55.59 -10.01 -5.16
CA ASN A 364 54.93 -8.92 -5.87
C ASN A 364 54.60 -9.25 -7.34
N GLU A 365 54.56 -10.54 -7.70
CA GLU A 365 54.17 -10.98 -9.02
C GLU A 365 52.65 -10.87 -9.17
N ILE A 366 52.22 -10.40 -10.34
CA ILE A 366 50.81 -10.34 -10.68
C ILE A 366 50.29 -11.76 -10.97
N ILE A 367 49.18 -12.12 -10.35
CA ILE A 367 48.57 -13.45 -10.44
C ILE A 367 47.18 -13.42 -11.09
N GLY A 368 46.60 -12.23 -11.24
CA GLY A 368 45.27 -12.01 -11.79
C GLY A 368 44.96 -10.52 -11.88
N VAL A 369 43.84 -10.18 -12.50
CA VAL A 369 43.29 -8.81 -12.48
C VAL A 369 41.79 -8.89 -12.31
N GLU A 370 41.22 -8.01 -11.49
CA GLU A 370 39.78 -7.85 -11.38
C GLU A 370 39.30 -6.74 -12.32
N ALA A 371 38.32 -7.06 -13.18
CA ALA A 371 37.68 -6.12 -14.08
C ALA A 371 36.54 -5.38 -13.37
N LEU A 372 36.72 -4.07 -13.25
CA LEU A 372 35.84 -3.17 -12.52
C LEU A 372 35.23 -2.16 -13.48
N VAL A 373 33.92 -2.29 -13.72
CA VAL A 373 33.18 -1.38 -14.60
C VAL A 373 33.17 0.05 -14.04
N ARG A 374 33.34 1.01 -14.94
CA ARG A 374 33.23 2.46 -14.69
C ARG A 374 32.31 3.07 -15.72
N TRP A 375 31.54 4.06 -15.30
CA TRP A 375 30.67 4.81 -16.20
C TRP A 375 31.25 6.21 -16.42
N ASN A 376 31.69 6.49 -17.65
CA ASN A 376 32.17 7.80 -18.07
C ASN A 376 30.99 8.70 -18.44
N HIS A 377 30.32 9.24 -17.43
CA HIS A 377 29.15 10.08 -17.62
C HIS A 377 29.56 11.45 -18.24
N PRO A 378 28.87 11.93 -19.30
CA PRO A 378 29.25 13.15 -20.02
C PRO A 378 29.35 14.43 -19.16
N THR A 379 28.46 14.58 -18.17
CA THR A 379 28.38 15.76 -17.30
C THR A 379 28.87 15.51 -15.88
N LYS A 380 28.71 14.28 -15.36
CA LYS A 380 29.06 13.93 -13.97
C LYS A 380 30.46 13.32 -13.83
N GLY A 381 31.19 13.10 -14.93
CA GLY A 381 32.51 12.50 -14.93
C GLY A 381 32.46 10.99 -14.68
N MET A 382 33.54 10.43 -14.15
CA MET A 382 33.63 8.99 -13.93
C MET A 382 32.90 8.56 -12.66
N LEU A 383 31.86 7.74 -12.83
CA LEU A 383 31.04 7.21 -11.73
C LEU A 383 31.48 5.79 -11.36
N SER A 384 31.49 5.53 -10.05
CA SER A 384 31.82 4.22 -9.49
C SER A 384 30.62 3.26 -9.57
N PRO A 385 30.86 1.94 -9.61
CA PRO A 385 29.80 0.94 -9.71
C PRO A 385 28.79 1.02 -8.56
N GLY A 386 29.22 1.38 -7.35
CA GLY A 386 28.32 1.55 -6.20
C GLY A 386 27.22 2.59 -6.39
N ILE A 387 27.35 3.51 -7.36
CA ILE A 387 26.33 4.52 -7.67
C ILE A 387 25.27 3.97 -8.63
N PHE A 388 25.66 3.20 -9.66
CA PHE A 388 24.76 2.84 -10.76
C PHE A 388 24.41 1.36 -10.85
N ILE A 389 25.20 0.45 -10.26
CA ILE A 389 24.88 -1.00 -10.26
C ILE A 389 23.57 -1.30 -9.51
N PRO A 390 23.30 -0.74 -8.32
CA PRO A 390 21.99 -0.96 -7.65
C PRO A 390 20.81 -0.51 -8.53
N LEU A 391 20.97 0.61 -9.23
CA LEU A 391 19.96 1.13 -10.15
C LEU A 391 19.81 0.24 -11.40
N ALA A 392 20.92 -0.25 -11.94
CA ALA A 392 20.92 -1.18 -13.06
C ALA A 392 20.22 -2.49 -12.71
N GLU A 393 20.44 -2.99 -11.49
CA GLU A 393 19.77 -4.18 -10.99
C GLU A 393 18.27 -3.94 -10.94
N GLU A 394 17.80 -2.94 -10.20
CA GLU A 394 16.37 -2.62 -10.07
C GLU A 394 15.64 -2.53 -11.41
N THR A 395 16.23 -1.81 -12.36
CA THR A 395 15.66 -1.52 -13.68
C THR A 395 15.85 -2.64 -14.70
N GLY A 396 16.66 -3.65 -14.38
CA GLY A 396 17.00 -4.75 -15.28
C GLY A 396 18.10 -4.44 -16.31
N LEU A 397 18.66 -3.22 -16.31
CA LEU A 397 19.79 -2.85 -17.18
C LEU A 397 21.10 -3.58 -16.83
N ILE A 398 21.16 -4.20 -15.65
CA ILE A 398 22.33 -4.98 -15.22
C ILE A 398 22.67 -6.11 -16.20
N TYR A 399 21.68 -6.64 -16.93
CA TYR A 399 21.93 -7.67 -17.94
C TYR A 399 22.77 -7.14 -19.11
N ASP A 400 22.43 -5.97 -19.63
CA ASP A 400 23.16 -5.37 -20.75
C ASP A 400 24.56 -4.94 -20.30
N ILE A 401 24.66 -4.32 -19.12
CA ILE A 401 25.93 -3.85 -18.56
C ILE A 401 26.85 -5.01 -18.23
N GLY A 402 26.34 -6.02 -17.52
CA GLY A 402 27.11 -7.21 -17.19
C GLY A 402 27.50 -8.00 -18.44
N THR A 403 26.65 -7.95 -19.47
CA THR A 403 26.96 -8.59 -20.75
C THR A 403 28.16 -7.95 -21.44
N TRP A 404 28.08 -6.63 -21.59
CA TRP A 404 29.17 -5.83 -22.12
C TRP A 404 30.46 -5.98 -21.30
N THR A 405 30.35 -5.96 -19.97
CA THR A 405 31.47 -6.10 -19.03
C THR A 405 32.21 -7.43 -19.22
N LEU A 406 31.48 -8.55 -19.27
CA LEU A 406 32.08 -9.87 -19.50
C LEU A 406 32.80 -9.96 -20.85
N ARG A 407 32.15 -9.49 -21.92
CA ARG A 407 32.73 -9.50 -23.27
C ARG A 407 34.01 -8.68 -23.33
N GLU A 408 33.98 -7.46 -22.80
CA GLU A 408 35.11 -6.54 -22.85
C GLU A 408 36.27 -7.03 -21.96
N ALA A 409 35.99 -7.59 -20.78
CA ALA A 409 37.00 -8.20 -19.93
C ALA A 409 37.71 -9.37 -20.64
N CYS A 410 36.94 -10.26 -21.28
CA CYS A 410 37.49 -11.40 -22.01
C CYS A 410 38.30 -10.96 -23.24
N ARG A 411 37.80 -9.99 -24.01
CA ARG A 411 38.49 -9.41 -25.17
C ARG A 411 39.82 -8.79 -24.75
N GLN A 412 39.81 -7.93 -23.72
CA GLN A 412 41.01 -7.24 -23.27
C GLN A 412 42.07 -8.21 -22.71
N MET A 413 41.65 -9.24 -21.97
CA MET A 413 42.58 -10.25 -21.45
C MET A 413 43.21 -11.07 -22.57
N LYS A 414 42.43 -11.44 -23.60
CA LYS A 414 42.95 -12.12 -24.77
C LYS A 414 43.98 -11.27 -25.52
N GLU A 415 43.72 -9.98 -25.68
CA GLU A 415 44.67 -9.04 -26.30
C GLU A 415 45.98 -8.96 -25.51
N TRP A 416 45.92 -8.94 -24.18
CA TRP A 416 47.13 -8.96 -23.35
C TRP A 416 47.92 -10.27 -23.49
N HIS A 417 47.25 -11.43 -23.55
CA HIS A 417 47.92 -12.70 -23.78
C HIS A 417 48.61 -12.73 -25.15
N ASP A 418 47.93 -12.27 -26.20
CA ASP A 418 48.47 -12.26 -27.56
C ASP A 418 49.62 -11.24 -27.74
N ALA A 419 49.63 -10.17 -26.96
CA ALA A 419 50.72 -9.19 -26.88
C ALA A 419 51.95 -9.68 -26.08
N GLY A 420 51.93 -10.93 -25.59
CA GLY A 420 53.00 -11.55 -24.81
C GLY A 420 52.96 -11.24 -23.31
N GLY A 421 51.81 -10.80 -22.80
CA GLY A 421 51.58 -10.63 -21.36
C GLY A 421 51.55 -11.96 -20.59
N PRO A 422 51.51 -11.89 -19.25
CA PRO A 422 51.44 -13.09 -18.41
C PRO A 422 50.11 -13.83 -18.61
N LEU A 423 50.16 -15.16 -18.58
CA LEU A 423 48.99 -16.03 -18.71
C LEU A 423 48.25 -16.14 -17.36
N ILE A 424 47.61 -15.05 -16.95
CA ILE A 424 46.83 -14.91 -15.72
C ILE A 424 45.33 -14.75 -16.02
N PRO A 425 44.44 -15.09 -15.07
CA PRO A 425 43.00 -14.89 -15.22
C PRO A 425 42.57 -13.42 -15.08
N VAL A 426 41.41 -13.11 -15.66
CA VAL A 426 40.60 -11.93 -15.36
C VAL A 426 39.39 -12.34 -14.52
N SER A 427 39.19 -11.66 -13.40
CA SER A 427 38.01 -11.81 -12.55
C SER A 427 36.92 -10.83 -12.95
N VAL A 428 35.68 -11.29 -13.06
CA VAL A 428 34.51 -10.47 -13.40
C VAL A 428 33.37 -10.74 -12.41
N ASN A 429 32.87 -9.67 -11.80
CA ASN A 429 31.72 -9.72 -10.90
C ASN A 429 30.43 -10.07 -11.65
N LEU A 430 29.69 -11.04 -11.12
CA LEU A 430 28.38 -11.43 -11.63
C LEU A 430 27.28 -10.92 -10.70
N SER A 431 26.23 -10.29 -11.25
CA SER A 431 25.08 -9.89 -10.42
C SER A 431 24.17 -11.08 -10.07
N SER A 432 23.44 -10.98 -8.96
CA SER A 432 22.53 -12.05 -8.52
C SER A 432 21.43 -12.31 -9.55
N ARG A 433 20.98 -11.25 -10.24
CA ARG A 433 20.02 -11.35 -11.34
C ARG A 433 20.57 -12.13 -12.54
N GLN A 434 21.84 -11.91 -12.92
CA GLN A 434 22.49 -12.67 -13.98
C GLN A 434 22.72 -14.13 -13.61
N PHE A 435 23.13 -14.40 -12.36
CA PHE A 435 23.40 -15.77 -11.91
C PHE A 435 22.20 -16.71 -12.09
N HIS A 436 20.99 -16.20 -11.86
CA HIS A 436 19.75 -16.98 -11.95
C HIS A 436 19.12 -17.01 -13.36
N GLN A 437 19.80 -16.48 -14.40
CA GLN A 437 19.30 -16.59 -15.76
C GLN A 437 19.47 -18.00 -16.31
N ALA A 438 18.40 -18.53 -16.92
CA ALA A 438 18.38 -19.88 -17.47
C ALA A 438 19.46 -20.14 -18.54
N ASN A 439 19.88 -19.11 -19.27
CA ASN A 439 20.84 -19.20 -20.37
C ASN A 439 22.26 -18.70 -20.02
N LEU A 440 22.58 -18.48 -18.72
CA LEU A 440 23.87 -17.93 -18.28
C LEU A 440 25.07 -18.69 -18.87
N VAL A 441 25.06 -20.02 -18.76
CA VAL A 441 26.16 -20.89 -19.20
C VAL A 441 26.38 -20.80 -20.71
N GLU A 442 25.29 -20.83 -21.47
CA GLU A 442 25.35 -20.75 -22.94
C GLU A 442 25.91 -19.40 -23.37
N TYR A 443 25.42 -18.34 -22.75
CA TYR A 443 25.84 -16.97 -23.02
C TYR A 443 27.33 -16.71 -22.70
N ILE A 444 27.85 -17.24 -21.57
CA ILE A 444 29.28 -17.14 -21.24
C ILE A 444 30.14 -17.91 -22.23
N ARG A 445 29.69 -19.10 -22.64
CA ARG A 445 30.38 -19.90 -23.66
C ARG A 445 30.47 -19.14 -24.97
N ASP A 446 29.37 -18.54 -25.43
CA ASP A 446 29.33 -17.79 -26.68
C ASP A 446 30.33 -16.62 -26.65
N ILE A 447 30.50 -15.94 -25.51
CA ILE A 447 31.51 -14.88 -25.36
C ILE A 447 32.93 -15.42 -25.42
N LEU A 448 33.23 -16.51 -24.73
CA LEU A 448 34.57 -17.08 -24.74
C LEU A 448 34.95 -17.59 -26.14
N GLU A 449 33.98 -18.12 -26.89
CA GLU A 449 34.14 -18.46 -28.31
C GLU A 449 34.33 -17.22 -29.19
N GLU A 450 33.57 -16.15 -28.95
CA GLU A 450 33.66 -14.87 -29.67
C GLU A 450 35.02 -14.19 -29.47
N THR A 451 35.50 -14.12 -28.23
CA THR A 451 36.77 -13.43 -27.89
C THR A 451 38.00 -14.33 -28.09
N GLY A 452 37.84 -15.64 -28.05
CA GLY A 452 38.93 -16.60 -28.15
C GLY A 452 39.78 -16.73 -26.88
N LEU A 453 39.29 -16.24 -25.73
CA LEU A 453 39.94 -16.46 -24.43
C LEU A 453 39.68 -17.89 -23.96
N GLU A 454 40.73 -18.61 -23.53
CA GLU A 454 40.53 -19.92 -22.91
C GLU A 454 39.79 -19.79 -21.58
N ALA A 455 38.77 -20.63 -21.35
CA ALA A 455 37.89 -20.55 -20.18
C ALA A 455 38.63 -20.51 -18.82
N LYS A 456 39.78 -21.19 -18.71
CA LYS A 456 40.63 -21.23 -17.51
C LYS A 456 41.19 -19.87 -17.07
N TYR A 457 41.15 -18.87 -17.96
CA TYR A 457 41.56 -17.49 -17.72
C TYR A 457 40.38 -16.55 -17.45
N LEU A 458 39.15 -17.05 -17.41
CA LEU A 458 38.01 -16.32 -16.87
C LEU A 458 37.72 -16.83 -15.46
N GLU A 459 37.65 -15.90 -14.52
CA GLU A 459 37.19 -16.14 -13.15
C GLU A 459 35.89 -15.33 -12.93
N LEU A 460 34.84 -15.99 -12.47
CA LEU A 460 33.57 -15.34 -12.13
C LEU A 460 33.47 -15.19 -10.63
N GLU A 461 33.19 -13.97 -10.19
CA GLU A 461 33.02 -13.64 -8.78
C GLU A 461 31.52 -13.61 -8.47
N ILE A 462 31.12 -14.41 -7.48
CA ILE A 462 29.73 -14.57 -7.03
C ILE A 462 29.66 -14.28 -5.54
N THR A 463 28.54 -13.76 -5.04
CA THR A 463 28.38 -13.54 -3.59
C THR A 463 27.66 -14.71 -2.92
N GLU A 464 27.83 -14.85 -1.60
CA GLU A 464 27.15 -15.88 -0.80
C GLU A 464 25.63 -15.87 -0.98
N SER A 465 25.03 -14.68 -1.13
CA SER A 465 23.59 -14.49 -1.28
C SER A 465 23.02 -15.15 -2.55
N MET A 466 23.86 -15.38 -3.57
CA MET A 466 23.45 -16.03 -4.81
C MET A 466 23.24 -17.53 -4.64
N MET A 467 23.76 -18.11 -3.55
CA MET A 467 23.74 -19.56 -3.29
C MET A 467 22.54 -20.02 -2.44
N MET A 468 21.50 -19.20 -2.30
CA MET A 468 20.34 -19.52 -1.45
C MET A 468 19.50 -20.71 -1.94
N ASP A 469 19.56 -21.06 -3.22
CA ASP A 469 19.04 -22.32 -3.78
C ASP A 469 20.22 -23.26 -4.09
N PRO A 470 20.57 -24.18 -3.18
CA PRO A 470 21.80 -24.98 -3.32
C PRO A 470 21.75 -25.93 -4.52
N ASP A 471 20.59 -26.48 -4.86
CA ASP A 471 20.46 -27.47 -5.93
C ASP A 471 20.66 -26.79 -7.30
N LEU A 472 19.98 -25.66 -7.51
CA LEU A 472 20.11 -24.88 -8.73
C LEU A 472 21.53 -24.31 -8.88
N SER A 473 22.07 -23.73 -7.80
CA SER A 473 23.40 -23.11 -7.82
C SER A 473 24.49 -24.14 -8.10
N THR A 474 24.39 -25.33 -7.52
CA THR A 474 25.34 -26.44 -7.76
C THR A 474 25.31 -26.88 -9.22
N GLU A 475 24.14 -26.97 -9.85
CA GLU A 475 24.03 -27.33 -11.26
C GLU A 475 24.71 -26.30 -12.18
N ILE A 476 24.44 -25.01 -11.95
CA ILE A 476 25.01 -23.91 -12.74
C ILE A 476 26.53 -23.88 -12.59
N LEU A 477 27.02 -23.95 -11.34
CA LEU A 477 28.45 -23.87 -11.07
C LEU A 477 29.22 -25.09 -11.60
N ASN A 478 28.65 -26.30 -11.54
CA ASN A 478 29.27 -27.47 -12.15
C ASN A 478 29.37 -27.32 -13.67
N LYS A 479 28.33 -26.82 -14.34
CA LYS A 479 28.37 -26.57 -15.79
C LYS A 479 29.44 -25.54 -16.18
N LEU A 480 29.62 -24.48 -15.40
CA LEU A 480 30.66 -23.49 -15.63
C LEU A 480 32.07 -24.07 -15.39
N ASN A 481 32.23 -24.87 -14.34
CA ASN A 481 33.49 -25.54 -14.05
C ASN A 481 33.85 -26.62 -15.09
N ASP A 482 32.88 -27.39 -15.57
CA ASP A 482 33.07 -28.37 -16.66
C ASP A 482 33.56 -27.71 -17.95
N PHE A 483 33.20 -26.44 -18.18
CA PHE A 483 33.69 -25.63 -19.29
C PHE A 483 35.12 -25.08 -19.04
N GLY A 484 35.58 -25.11 -17.80
CA GLY A 484 36.91 -24.66 -17.37
C GLY A 484 36.94 -23.25 -16.78
N VAL A 485 35.78 -22.61 -16.54
CA VAL A 485 35.69 -21.29 -15.91
C VAL A 485 35.96 -21.42 -14.41
N LYS A 486 36.81 -20.54 -13.87
CA LYS A 486 37.07 -20.47 -12.43
C LYS A 486 35.96 -19.73 -11.72
N ILE A 487 35.69 -20.12 -10.47
CA ILE A 487 34.66 -19.52 -9.63
C ILE A 487 35.31 -19.06 -8.33
N SER A 488 35.11 -17.79 -7.99
CA SER A 488 35.48 -17.22 -6.70
C SER A 488 34.24 -16.77 -5.94
N LEU A 489 34.28 -16.93 -4.62
CA LEU A 489 33.22 -16.47 -3.72
C LEU A 489 33.65 -15.14 -3.11
N ASP A 490 32.93 -14.09 -3.48
CA ASP A 490 33.16 -12.71 -3.07
C ASP A 490 32.41 -12.33 -1.79
N ASP A 491 32.89 -11.28 -1.12
CA ASP A 491 32.37 -10.75 0.14
C ASP A 491 32.23 -11.80 1.26
N PHE A 492 33.11 -12.81 1.30
CA PHE A 492 32.94 -13.96 2.19
C PHE A 492 33.00 -13.56 3.68
N GLY A 493 32.02 -14.03 4.46
CA GLY A 493 31.85 -13.75 5.88
C GLY A 493 30.82 -12.67 6.21
N THR A 494 30.31 -11.95 5.21
CA THR A 494 29.25 -10.92 5.39
C THR A 494 27.83 -11.50 5.32
N GLY A 495 27.69 -12.73 4.79
CA GLY A 495 26.42 -13.43 4.59
C GLY A 495 26.21 -14.64 5.50
N TYR A 496 25.10 -15.35 5.27
CA TYR A 496 24.76 -16.60 5.97
C TYR A 496 25.10 -17.83 5.11
N SER A 497 26.38 -18.12 4.91
CA SER A 497 26.79 -19.38 4.28
C SER A 497 26.73 -20.55 5.25
N SER A 498 26.00 -21.61 4.89
CA SER A 498 26.16 -22.89 5.55
C SER A 498 27.44 -23.56 5.05
N LEU A 499 28.40 -23.79 5.95
CA LEU A 499 29.61 -24.59 5.70
C LEU A 499 29.30 -25.97 5.09
N SER A 500 28.09 -26.49 5.33
CA SER A 500 27.65 -27.76 4.75
C SER A 500 27.52 -27.72 3.22
N TYR A 501 27.22 -26.55 2.64
CA TYR A 501 27.09 -26.37 1.19
C TYR A 501 28.40 -25.96 0.56
N LEU A 502 29.21 -25.15 1.23
CA LEU A 502 30.50 -24.69 0.71
C LEU A 502 31.40 -25.85 0.26
N LYS A 503 31.39 -26.97 1.00
CA LYS A 503 32.15 -28.19 0.65
C LYS A 503 31.66 -28.93 -0.60
N LEU A 504 30.45 -28.65 -1.07
CA LEU A 504 29.80 -29.32 -2.22
C LEU A 504 29.92 -28.51 -3.50
N LEU A 505 30.22 -27.22 -3.40
CA LEU A 505 30.28 -26.31 -4.53
C LEU A 505 31.68 -26.34 -5.18
N PRO A 506 31.76 -26.29 -6.52
CA PRO A 506 33.03 -26.27 -7.25
C PRO A 506 33.67 -24.87 -7.22
N ILE A 507 33.92 -24.35 -6.02
CA ILE A 507 34.54 -23.03 -5.79
C ILE A 507 36.05 -23.21 -5.71
N HIS A 508 36.78 -22.30 -6.37
CA HIS A 508 38.24 -22.35 -6.48
C HIS A 508 38.92 -21.39 -5.50
N LYS A 509 38.31 -20.23 -5.26
CA LYS A 509 38.91 -19.14 -4.48
C LYS A 509 37.88 -18.50 -3.54
N LEU A 510 38.31 -18.13 -2.34
CA LEU A 510 37.53 -17.30 -1.42
C LEU A 510 38.15 -15.90 -1.34
N LYS A 511 37.32 -14.86 -1.46
CA LYS A 511 37.72 -13.47 -1.31
C LYS A 511 37.26 -12.96 0.06
N ILE A 512 38.21 -12.51 0.88
CA ILE A 512 37.93 -11.97 2.20
C ILE A 512 37.52 -10.50 2.04
N ASP A 513 36.30 -10.18 2.47
CA ASP A 513 35.75 -8.82 2.36
C ASP A 513 36.63 -7.78 3.07
N ARG A 514 36.68 -6.59 2.47
CA ARG A 514 37.43 -5.45 2.99
C ARG A 514 37.00 -5.03 4.40
N SER A 515 35.73 -5.25 4.80
CA SER A 515 35.29 -4.87 6.15
C SER A 515 36.08 -5.58 7.24
N PHE A 516 36.48 -6.84 7.04
CA PHE A 516 37.31 -7.59 7.99
C PHE A 516 38.80 -7.20 7.92
N ILE A 517 39.26 -6.62 6.81
CA ILE A 517 40.64 -6.19 6.63
C ILE A 517 40.89 -4.78 7.18
N THR A 518 39.87 -3.92 7.13
CA THR A 518 40.00 -2.49 7.46
C THR A 518 40.55 -2.28 8.88
N ASP A 519 39.98 -2.96 9.88
CA ASP A 519 40.37 -2.82 11.29
C ASP A 519 41.17 -4.02 11.86
N ILE A 520 41.69 -4.88 10.99
CA ILE A 520 42.35 -6.15 11.37
C ILE A 520 43.55 -5.98 12.31
N THR A 521 44.20 -4.83 12.33
CA THR A 521 45.35 -4.57 13.22
C THR A 521 44.93 -4.23 14.65
N ARG A 522 43.65 -3.91 14.89
CA ARG A 522 43.13 -3.41 16.18
C ARG A 522 41.96 -4.23 16.71
N ASN A 523 41.18 -4.86 15.84
CA ASN A 523 40.01 -5.62 16.21
C ASN A 523 40.33 -7.13 16.30
N THR A 524 40.32 -7.67 17.52
CA THR A 524 40.58 -9.09 17.75
C THR A 524 39.50 -10.01 17.17
N SER A 525 38.28 -9.51 17.00
CA SER A 525 37.19 -10.25 16.35
C SER A 525 37.50 -10.44 14.87
N ASP A 526 37.89 -9.36 14.17
CA ASP A 526 38.21 -9.42 12.74
C ASP A 526 39.44 -10.32 12.50
N GLN A 527 40.46 -10.24 13.36
CA GLN A 527 41.62 -11.14 13.33
C GLN A 527 41.20 -12.62 13.40
N ALA A 528 40.29 -12.94 14.33
CA ALA A 528 39.81 -14.31 14.52
C ALA A 528 38.98 -14.79 13.31
N ILE A 529 38.14 -13.93 12.74
CA ILE A 529 37.33 -14.23 11.55
C ILE A 529 38.26 -14.51 10.36
N VAL A 530 39.19 -13.61 10.07
CA VAL A 530 40.13 -13.75 8.94
C VAL A 530 40.98 -15.01 9.07
N ALA A 531 41.56 -15.28 10.26
CA ALA A 531 42.33 -16.51 10.48
C ALA A 531 41.48 -17.78 10.30
N THR A 532 40.19 -17.73 10.67
CA THR A 532 39.25 -18.84 10.47
C THR A 532 38.97 -19.07 8.99
N ILE A 533 38.72 -18.01 8.22
CA ILE A 533 38.48 -18.08 6.77
C ILE A 533 39.69 -18.69 6.06
N ILE A 534 40.91 -18.20 6.36
CA ILE A 534 42.15 -18.72 5.77
C ILE A 534 42.35 -20.20 6.09
N SER A 535 42.15 -20.57 7.36
CA SER A 535 42.26 -21.96 7.80
C SER A 535 41.24 -22.85 7.09
N MET A 536 39.98 -22.41 6.98
CA MET A 536 38.92 -23.17 6.33
C MET A 536 39.23 -23.42 4.85
N ALA A 537 39.58 -22.38 4.10
CA ALA A 537 39.91 -22.49 2.68
C ALA A 537 41.05 -23.48 2.44
N LYS A 538 42.10 -23.43 3.27
CA LYS A 538 43.21 -24.38 3.23
C LYS A 538 42.75 -25.83 3.40
N HIS A 539 41.81 -26.10 4.31
CA HIS A 539 41.29 -27.46 4.51
C HIS A 539 40.33 -27.92 3.41
N LEU A 540 39.71 -26.97 2.69
CA LEU A 540 38.83 -27.24 1.55
C LEU A 540 39.56 -27.22 0.20
N ASN A 541 40.89 -27.05 0.19
CA ASN A 541 41.72 -26.89 -1.01
C ASN A 541 41.26 -25.73 -1.92
N MET A 542 40.88 -24.61 -1.31
CA MET A 542 40.53 -23.37 -1.98
C MET A 542 41.65 -22.34 -1.80
N ASP A 543 41.90 -21.54 -2.83
CA ASP A 543 42.76 -20.37 -2.74
C ASP A 543 42.07 -19.26 -1.93
N VAL A 544 42.86 -18.35 -1.34
CA VAL A 544 42.34 -17.23 -0.56
C VAL A 544 43.02 -15.95 -0.99
N ILE A 545 42.21 -14.96 -1.32
CA ILE A 545 42.64 -13.60 -1.57
C ILE A 545 42.01 -12.66 -0.54
N ALA A 546 42.80 -11.74 0.00
CA ALA A 546 42.31 -10.70 0.89
C ALA A 546 42.19 -9.35 0.16
N GLU A 547 41.06 -8.68 0.34
CA GLU A 547 40.73 -7.44 -0.36
C GLU A 547 40.89 -6.19 0.49
N GLY A 548 41.06 -5.04 -0.18
CA GLY A 548 41.04 -3.74 0.47
C GLY A 548 42.25 -3.46 1.37
N ILE A 549 43.41 -4.04 1.05
CA ILE A 549 44.65 -3.80 1.79
C ILE A 549 45.18 -2.41 1.47
N GLU A 550 45.41 -1.61 2.50
CA GLU A 550 45.82 -0.20 2.40
C GLU A 550 47.11 0.10 3.17
N THR A 551 47.52 -0.76 4.10
CA THR A 551 48.66 -0.53 5.00
C THR A 551 49.59 -1.74 5.10
N GLN A 552 50.87 -1.48 5.40
CA GLN A 552 51.84 -2.55 5.65
C GLN A 552 51.43 -3.46 6.82
N GLY A 553 50.82 -2.91 7.88
CA GLY A 553 50.39 -3.72 9.03
C GLY A 553 49.30 -4.74 8.69
N GLN A 554 48.39 -4.42 7.76
CA GLN A 554 47.42 -5.38 7.23
C GLN A 554 48.11 -6.49 6.43
N LEU A 555 49.08 -6.12 5.58
CA LEU A 555 49.87 -7.06 4.79
C LEU A 555 50.68 -8.02 5.65
N ASP A 556 51.34 -7.50 6.69
CA ASP A 556 52.13 -8.30 7.63
C ASP A 556 51.25 -9.35 8.32
N PHE A 557 50.08 -8.95 8.84
CA PHE A 557 49.13 -9.86 9.47
C PHE A 557 48.68 -10.98 8.51
N LEU A 558 48.32 -10.64 7.27
CA LEU A 558 47.86 -11.60 6.27
C LEU A 558 48.96 -12.59 5.89
N THR A 559 50.19 -12.10 5.72
CA THR A 559 51.35 -12.93 5.37
C THR A 559 51.73 -13.88 6.50
N GLU A 560 51.70 -13.40 7.76
CA GLU A 560 51.92 -14.24 8.96
C GLU A 560 50.87 -15.35 9.09
N ASN A 561 49.62 -15.07 8.69
CA ASN A 561 48.53 -16.05 8.69
C ASN A 561 48.45 -16.88 7.40
N ALA A 562 49.50 -16.85 6.56
CA ALA A 562 49.63 -17.63 5.32
C ALA A 562 48.63 -17.29 4.21
N CYS A 563 48.01 -16.12 4.23
CA CYS A 563 47.30 -15.56 3.08
C CYS A 563 48.32 -14.95 2.11
N LYS A 564 48.42 -15.51 0.90
CA LYS A 564 49.48 -15.15 -0.07
C LYS A 564 48.98 -14.34 -1.24
N GLU A 565 47.69 -14.40 -1.54
CA GLU A 565 47.06 -13.61 -2.60
C GLU A 565 46.40 -12.40 -1.97
N ILE A 566 46.61 -11.24 -2.57
CA ILE A 566 46.19 -9.98 -1.99
C ILE A 566 45.80 -8.98 -3.07
N GLN A 567 44.85 -8.12 -2.73
CA GLN A 567 44.36 -7.05 -3.57
C GLN A 567 44.08 -5.81 -2.71
N GLY A 568 44.49 -4.63 -3.18
CA GLY A 568 44.21 -3.39 -2.47
C GLY A 568 45.04 -2.20 -2.91
N TYR A 569 44.66 -1.02 -2.42
CA TYR A 569 45.29 0.26 -2.77
C TYR A 569 46.73 0.38 -2.28
N TYR A 570 47.16 -0.47 -1.34
CA TYR A 570 48.56 -0.58 -0.95
C TYR A 570 49.48 -0.89 -2.15
N PHE A 571 49.00 -1.71 -3.09
CA PHE A 571 49.74 -2.09 -4.29
C PHE A 571 49.37 -1.23 -5.49
N SER A 572 48.08 -1.22 -5.82
CA SER A 572 47.57 -0.44 -6.93
C SER A 572 46.10 -0.13 -6.74
N ARG A 573 45.72 1.09 -7.11
CA ARG A 573 44.33 1.40 -7.43
C ARG A 573 43.93 0.69 -8.73
N PRO A 574 42.63 0.54 -9.01
CA PRO A 574 42.18 0.14 -10.34
C PRO A 574 42.74 1.11 -11.40
N LEU A 575 43.27 0.57 -12.50
CA LEU A 575 43.91 1.33 -13.57
C LEU A 575 43.22 1.07 -14.92
N PRO A 576 43.29 2.02 -15.88
CA PRO A 576 42.95 1.74 -17.27
C PRO A 576 43.81 0.62 -17.86
N ALA A 577 43.31 -0.05 -18.91
CA ALA A 577 44.00 -1.19 -19.51
C ALA A 577 45.45 -0.87 -19.95
N THR A 578 45.68 0.30 -20.53
CA THR A 578 47.00 0.75 -20.99
C THR A 578 47.99 0.91 -19.84
N GLU A 579 47.54 1.45 -18.70
CA GLU A 579 48.40 1.65 -17.53
C GLU A 579 48.75 0.33 -16.83
N VAL A 580 47.84 -0.65 -16.83
CA VAL A 580 48.16 -2.02 -16.39
C VAL A 580 49.25 -2.62 -17.26
N GLU A 581 49.11 -2.50 -18.58
CA GLU A 581 50.08 -3.04 -19.52
C GLU A 581 51.47 -2.42 -19.29
N GLU A 582 51.56 -1.09 -19.18
CA GLU A 582 52.81 -0.37 -18.96
C GLU A 582 53.46 -0.71 -17.61
N THR A 583 52.66 -0.82 -16.55
CA THR A 583 53.16 -0.98 -15.18
C THR A 583 53.52 -2.43 -14.85
N PHE A 584 52.74 -3.40 -15.33
CA PHE A 584 52.87 -4.80 -14.91
C PHE A 584 53.31 -5.73 -16.04
N PHE A 585 52.87 -5.50 -17.30
CA PHE A 585 53.12 -6.46 -18.39
C PHE A 585 54.35 -6.13 -19.24
N VAL A 586 54.70 -4.86 -19.42
CA VAL A 586 55.97 -4.47 -20.06
C VAL A 586 57.17 -4.97 -19.26
N PRO A 587 57.27 -4.77 -17.93
CA PRO A 587 58.38 -5.30 -17.14
C PRO A 587 58.46 -6.83 -17.19
N TYR A 588 57.30 -7.50 -17.17
CA TYR A 588 57.22 -8.96 -17.32
C TYR A 588 57.79 -9.43 -18.67
N ARG A 589 57.42 -8.78 -19.78
CA ARG A 589 57.96 -9.10 -21.10
C ARG A 589 59.47 -8.92 -21.19
N LEU A 590 59.99 -7.87 -20.56
CA LEU A 590 61.43 -7.60 -20.54
C LEU A 590 62.20 -8.64 -19.70
N SER A 591 61.63 -9.14 -18.60
CA SER A 591 62.27 -10.17 -17.78
C SER A 591 62.27 -11.57 -18.42
N GLN A 592 61.35 -11.84 -19.36
CA GLN A 592 61.35 -13.09 -20.14
C GLN A 592 62.36 -13.09 -21.29
N LEU A 593 62.85 -11.92 -21.71
CA LEU A 593 63.82 -11.74 -22.79
C LEU A 593 65.29 -11.71 -22.31
N SER A 594 65.50 -11.53 -21.01
CA SER A 594 66.80 -11.54 -20.32
C SER A 594 67.11 -12.93 -19.76
#